data_AF-A0A0A1TPD6-F1
#
_entry.id   AF-A0A0A1TPD6-F1
#
_cell.length_a   1.000
_cell.length_b   1.000
_cell.length_c   1.000
_cell.angle_alpha   90.00
_cell.angle_beta   90.00
_cell.angle_gamma   90.00
#
_symmetry.space_group_name_H-M   'P 1'
#
loop_
_entity.id
_entity.type
_entity.pdbx_description
1 polymer ?
#
loop_
_entity_poly.entity_id
_entity_poly.type
_entity_poly.pdbx_seq_one_letter_code
_entity_poly.pdbx_strand_id
1 'polypeptide(L)'
;METTETMDTTQSIVPTEIEEEPEPTAEISWPVWQLPYKNSAMAPWNITISRDDFECMLESFEAWHYNDIWSVKPMPQEESSNTTLVHFARYMAETPDYSIVIHAGLDSSGEEKITILSIIWETIETLWSATGEQISEDYAKREVVLLSRQHLVCELPGLEELQYDEWWPKWAAWKSRILASIPDRTNTQSNNVDPE
;
A
#
# COMPACT_ATOMS: atom_id res chain seq x y z
N MET A 1 -37.14 9.74 -73.42
CA MET A 1 -35.78 10.23 -73.12
C MET A 1 -35.94 11.01 -71.83
N GLU A 2 -35.94 10.29 -70.72
CA GLU A 2 -34.78 10.19 -69.78
C GLU A 2 -34.66 11.48 -68.96
N THR A 3 -35.21 11.46 -67.74
CA THR A 3 -34.50 11.43 -66.42
C THR A 3 -33.89 12.81 -66.09
N THR A 4 -34.01 13.41 -64.90
CA THR A 4 -33.95 12.91 -63.52
C THR A 4 -34.58 13.93 -62.55
N GLU A 5 -35.27 13.45 -61.52
CA GLU A 5 -35.63 14.19 -60.31
C GLU A 5 -34.38 14.69 -59.56
N THR A 6 -34.45 15.89 -58.99
CA THR A 6 -33.46 16.41 -58.05
C THR A 6 -34.08 16.38 -56.65
N MET A 7 -33.73 15.38 -55.86
CA MET A 7 -34.01 15.34 -54.42
C MET A 7 -32.90 16.10 -53.68
N ASP A 8 -33.25 17.20 -53.03
CA ASP A 8 -32.36 17.94 -52.15
C ASP A 8 -32.34 17.24 -50.79
N THR A 9 -31.28 16.46 -50.53
CA THR A 9 -31.06 15.78 -49.25
C THR A 9 -30.25 16.71 -48.35
N THR A 10 -30.95 17.48 -47.51
CA THR A 10 -30.31 18.13 -46.36
C THR A 10 -29.92 17.05 -45.36
N GLN A 11 -28.66 16.61 -45.39
CA GLN A 11 -28.08 15.83 -44.31
C GLN A 11 -27.88 16.74 -43.09
N SER A 12 -28.73 16.53 -42.09
CA SER A 12 -28.55 17.07 -40.75
C SER A 12 -27.28 16.45 -40.15
N ILE A 13 -26.20 17.22 -40.11
CA ILE A 13 -24.99 16.88 -39.38
C ILE A 13 -25.36 16.94 -37.90
N VAL A 14 -25.62 15.78 -37.31
CA VAL A 14 -25.70 15.61 -35.86
C VAL A 14 -24.30 15.93 -35.31
N PRO A 15 -24.14 16.89 -34.38
CA PRO A 15 -22.86 17.08 -33.72
C PRO A 15 -22.51 15.77 -33.02
N THR A 16 -21.41 15.16 -33.44
CA THR A 16 -20.79 14.07 -32.69
C THR A 16 -20.39 14.67 -31.35
N GLU A 17 -21.11 14.30 -30.29
CA GLU A 17 -20.63 14.44 -28.92
C GLU A 17 -19.24 13.82 -28.91
N ILE A 18 -18.23 14.68 -28.84
CA ILE A 18 -16.89 14.28 -28.46
C ILE A 18 -17.09 13.84 -27.01
N GLU A 19 -17.19 12.53 -26.80
CA GLU A 19 -17.04 11.95 -25.47
C GLU A 19 -15.66 12.41 -24.99
N GLU A 20 -15.65 13.50 -24.21
CA GLU A 20 -14.49 13.92 -23.45
C GLU A 20 -14.14 12.73 -22.56
N GLU A 21 -13.07 12.03 -22.97
CA GLU A 21 -12.43 10.99 -22.21
C GLU A 21 -12.22 11.55 -20.79
N PRO A 22 -12.77 10.91 -19.74
CA PRO A 22 -12.73 11.48 -18.41
C PRO A 22 -11.26 11.68 -18.03
N GLU A 23 -10.89 12.93 -17.73
CA GLU A 23 -9.54 13.24 -17.28
C GLU A 23 -9.16 12.27 -16.15
N PRO A 24 -7.92 11.75 -16.14
CA PRO A 24 -7.48 10.82 -15.10
C PRO A 24 -7.53 11.57 -13.77
N THR A 25 -8.64 11.41 -13.05
CA THR A 25 -8.71 11.72 -11.63
C THR A 25 -7.58 10.93 -11.03
N ALA A 26 -6.58 11.60 -10.44
CA ALA A 26 -5.49 10.94 -9.73
C ALA A 26 -6.10 9.92 -8.76
N GLU A 27 -6.21 8.67 -9.22
CA GLU A 27 -6.87 7.62 -8.48
C GLU A 27 -6.03 7.40 -7.25
N ILE A 28 -6.68 7.40 -6.10
CA ILE A 28 -6.08 6.98 -4.85
C ILE A 28 -5.69 5.51 -5.07
N SER A 29 -4.43 5.29 -5.43
CA SER A 29 -3.91 3.97 -5.72
C SER A 29 -3.69 3.28 -4.38
N TRP A 30 -4.64 2.44 -3.99
CA TRP A 30 -4.45 1.51 -2.90
C TRP A 30 -3.38 0.49 -3.28
N PRO A 31 -2.57 -0.01 -2.32
CA PRO A 31 -1.58 -1.03 -2.60
C PRO A 31 -2.25 -2.24 -3.21
N VAL A 32 -1.67 -2.73 -4.30
CA VAL A 32 -2.08 -4.01 -4.86
C VAL A 32 -1.41 -5.08 -4.00
N TRP A 33 -2.13 -5.53 -2.98
CA TRP A 33 -1.68 -6.46 -1.95
C TRP A 33 -1.06 -7.77 -2.45
N GLN A 34 -1.29 -8.11 -3.72
CA GLN A 34 -0.81 -9.35 -4.36
C GLN A 34 0.42 -9.12 -5.26
N LEU A 35 0.83 -7.87 -5.48
CA LEU A 35 1.99 -7.60 -6.31
C LEU A 35 3.28 -8.07 -5.60
N PRO A 36 4.17 -8.76 -6.32
CA PRO A 36 5.45 -9.13 -5.76
C PRO A 36 6.29 -7.87 -5.50
N TYR A 37 7.07 -7.89 -4.43
CA TYR A 37 8.11 -6.89 -4.21
C TYR A 37 8.99 -6.75 -5.45
N LYS A 38 9.19 -5.52 -5.92
CA LYS A 38 10.10 -5.26 -7.04
C LYS A 38 11.53 -5.65 -6.68
N ASN A 39 11.93 -5.33 -5.45
CA ASN A 39 13.18 -5.77 -4.84
C ASN A 39 12.96 -5.96 -3.34
N SER A 40 13.36 -7.11 -2.81
CA SER A 40 13.19 -7.40 -1.38
C SER A 40 14.40 -8.03 -0.76
N ALA A 41 14.48 -7.89 0.56
CA ALA A 41 15.26 -8.75 1.42
C ALA A 41 14.31 -9.59 2.27
N MET A 42 14.82 -10.72 2.74
CA MET A 42 14.13 -11.61 3.65
C MET A 42 15.11 -12.01 4.74
N ALA A 43 14.64 -12.04 5.98
CA ALA A 43 15.41 -12.54 7.11
C ALA A 43 14.56 -13.40 8.03
N PRO A 44 15.16 -14.43 8.66
CA PRO A 44 14.49 -15.18 9.71
C PRO A 44 14.17 -14.27 10.90
N TRP A 45 13.02 -14.49 11.52
CA TRP A 45 12.64 -13.82 12.77
C TRP A 45 12.51 -14.83 13.91
N ASN A 46 11.84 -15.95 13.67
CA ASN A 46 11.71 -17.09 14.58
C ASN A 46 11.24 -16.71 16.00
N ILE A 47 10.29 -15.78 16.11
CA ILE A 47 9.68 -15.42 17.39
C ILE A 47 8.33 -16.12 17.55
N THR A 48 8.13 -16.71 18.73
CA THR A 48 6.84 -17.28 19.11
C THR A 48 5.95 -16.18 19.65
N ILE A 49 4.70 -16.15 19.20
CA ILE A 49 3.69 -15.16 19.57
C ILE A 49 2.52 -15.85 20.27
N SER A 50 1.70 -15.08 20.99
CA SER A 50 0.47 -15.61 21.58
C SER A 50 -0.59 -15.85 20.51
N ARG A 51 -1.63 -16.62 20.86
CA ARG A 51 -2.82 -16.77 20.02
C ARG A 51 -3.53 -15.44 19.83
N ASP A 52 -3.66 -14.65 20.90
CA ASP A 52 -4.32 -13.35 20.87
C ASP A 52 -3.61 -12.40 19.89
N ASP A 53 -2.27 -12.33 19.93
CA ASP A 53 -1.49 -11.53 18.97
C ASP A 53 -1.67 -12.01 17.53
N PHE A 54 -1.77 -13.33 17.34
CA PHE A 54 -2.02 -13.91 16.02
C PHE A 54 -3.41 -13.52 15.50
N GLU A 55 -4.44 -13.61 16.34
CA GLU A 55 -5.81 -13.21 15.99
C GLU A 55 -5.87 -11.73 15.61
N CYS A 56 -5.23 -10.85 16.38
CA CYS A 56 -5.12 -9.43 16.05
C CYS A 56 -4.40 -9.20 14.70
N MET A 57 -3.40 -10.02 14.35
CA MET A 57 -2.74 -9.94 13.02
C MET A 57 -3.59 -10.47 11.86
N LEU A 58 -4.64 -11.23 12.15
CA LEU A 58 -5.65 -11.62 11.16
C LEU A 58 -6.74 -10.55 11.00
N GLU A 59 -6.74 -9.52 11.84
CA GLU A 59 -7.57 -8.35 11.63
C GLU A 59 -6.91 -7.46 10.57
N SER A 60 -7.68 -7.05 9.57
CA SER A 60 -7.23 -6.03 8.63
C SER A 60 -7.37 -4.65 9.25
N PHE A 61 -6.33 -3.82 9.10
CA PHE A 61 -6.38 -2.40 9.41
C PHE A 61 -6.30 -1.60 8.11
N GLU A 62 -7.18 -0.62 7.93
CA GLU A 62 -7.17 0.23 6.75
C GLU A 62 -6.95 1.68 7.14
N ALA A 63 -5.90 2.28 6.59
CA ALA A 63 -5.61 3.70 6.66
C ALA A 63 -6.79 4.54 6.16
N TRP A 64 -7.42 5.35 7.01
CA TRP A 64 -8.54 6.22 6.58
C TRP A 64 -8.10 7.61 6.11
N HIS A 65 -6.88 8.05 6.43
CA HIS A 65 -6.43 9.41 6.13
C HIS A 65 -4.90 9.50 6.00
N TYR A 66 -4.37 10.52 5.33
CA TYR A 66 -2.92 10.83 5.23
C TYR A 66 -2.12 10.90 6.54
N ASN A 67 -2.79 10.95 7.70
CA ASN A 67 -2.13 10.91 9.01
C ASN A 67 -2.03 9.50 9.59
N ASP A 68 -2.85 8.58 9.07
CA ASP A 68 -2.92 7.18 9.45
C ASP A 68 -2.54 6.36 8.22
N ILE A 69 -1.23 6.26 8.01
CA ILE A 69 -0.64 5.99 6.69
C ILE A 69 -0.59 4.49 6.41
N TRP A 70 -0.67 3.68 7.45
CA TRP A 70 -0.44 2.26 7.34
C TRP A 70 -1.75 1.50 7.19
N SER A 71 -1.76 0.58 6.26
CA SER A 71 -2.77 -0.47 6.18
C SER A 71 -2.08 -1.80 6.47
N VAL A 72 -2.76 -2.66 7.22
CA VAL A 72 -2.34 -4.03 7.49
C VAL A 72 -3.37 -4.96 6.89
N LYS A 73 -2.91 -5.96 6.13
CA LYS A 73 -3.81 -6.94 5.53
C LYS A 73 -3.22 -8.35 5.60
N PRO A 74 -3.92 -9.30 6.25
CA PRO A 74 -3.59 -10.72 6.09
C PRO A 74 -3.97 -11.17 4.68
N MET A 75 -3.12 -11.98 4.08
CA MET A 75 -3.38 -12.60 2.79
C MET A 75 -4.16 -13.90 2.97
N PRO A 76 -5.02 -14.26 2.01
CA PRO A 76 -5.73 -15.53 2.03
C PRO A 76 -4.76 -16.68 2.22
N GLN A 77 -4.96 -17.48 3.27
CA GLN A 77 -4.26 -18.73 3.41
C GLN A 77 -4.74 -19.70 2.32
N GLU A 78 -3.86 -20.52 1.77
CA GLU A 78 -4.32 -21.76 1.16
C GLU A 78 -4.91 -22.63 2.27
N GLU A 79 -6.10 -23.21 2.06
CA GLU A 79 -6.86 -23.95 3.10
C GLU A 79 -6.06 -25.10 3.76
N SER A 80 -5.00 -25.58 3.12
CA SER A 80 -4.11 -26.63 3.61
C SER A 80 -2.82 -26.10 4.25
N SER A 81 -2.58 -24.80 4.21
CA SER A 81 -1.37 -24.17 4.72
C SER A 81 -1.62 -23.62 6.13
N ASN A 82 -0.79 -24.08 7.06
CA ASN A 82 -0.70 -23.50 8.41
C ASN A 82 0.09 -22.17 8.40
N THR A 83 0.13 -21.46 7.28
CA THR A 83 1.00 -20.32 7.05
C THR A 83 0.20 -19.11 6.59
N THR A 84 0.26 -18.02 7.34
CA THR A 84 -0.31 -16.72 6.98
C THR A 84 0.79 -15.77 6.53
N LEU A 85 0.53 -15.00 5.48
CA LEU A 85 1.32 -13.82 5.15
C LEU A 85 0.54 -12.59 5.59
N VAL A 86 1.15 -11.71 6.38
CA VAL A 86 0.54 -10.43 6.79
C VAL A 86 1.34 -9.30 6.19
N HIS A 87 0.67 -8.44 5.43
CA HIS A 87 1.25 -7.29 4.75
C HIS A 87 1.03 -6.01 5.53
N PHE A 88 2.05 -5.15 5.53
CA PHE A 88 2.00 -3.78 5.99
C PHE A 88 2.34 -2.89 4.80
N ALA A 89 1.47 -1.97 4.46
CA ALA A 89 1.63 -1.10 3.30
C ALA A 89 1.28 0.34 3.68
N ARG A 90 2.06 1.28 3.17
CA ARG A 90 1.73 2.70 3.27
C ARG A 90 0.64 3.09 2.26
N TYR A 91 -0.10 4.14 2.59
CA TYR A 91 -1.00 4.81 1.67
C TYR A 91 -0.24 5.26 0.42
N MET A 92 -0.81 5.02 -0.76
CA MET A 92 -0.17 5.26 -2.07
C MET A 92 1.08 4.42 -2.36
N ALA A 93 1.38 3.38 -1.57
CA ALA A 93 2.38 2.40 -1.97
C ALA A 93 1.81 1.48 -3.05
N GLU A 94 2.60 1.16 -4.09
CA GLU A 94 2.17 0.23 -5.15
C GLU A 94 2.14 -1.23 -4.63
N THR A 95 3.09 -1.56 -3.74
CA THR A 95 3.26 -2.89 -3.12
C THR A 95 3.38 -2.74 -1.60
N PRO A 96 3.19 -3.82 -0.82
CA PRO A 96 3.51 -3.82 0.60
C PRO A 96 4.95 -3.37 0.87
N ASP A 97 5.18 -2.65 1.97
CA ASP A 97 6.52 -2.27 2.44
C ASP A 97 7.14 -3.41 3.25
N TYR A 98 6.31 -4.08 4.06
CA TYR A 98 6.69 -5.21 4.90
C TYR A 98 5.72 -6.37 4.77
N SER A 99 6.26 -7.59 4.86
CA SER A 99 5.47 -8.80 5.07
C SER A 99 6.08 -9.63 6.17
N ILE A 100 5.23 -10.23 7.00
CA ILE A 100 5.65 -11.29 7.93
C ILE A 100 5.01 -12.61 7.55
N VAL A 101 5.80 -13.68 7.65
CA VAL A 101 5.35 -15.05 7.44
C VAL A 101 5.11 -15.66 8.80
N ILE A 102 3.86 -16.02 9.11
CA ILE A 102 3.45 -16.59 10.38
C ILE A 102 3.06 -18.05 10.14
N HIS A 103 3.56 -18.95 10.98
CA HIS A 103 3.16 -20.36 10.99
C HIS A 103 2.42 -20.70 12.27
N ALA A 104 1.22 -21.26 12.15
CA ALA A 104 0.40 -21.75 13.26
C ALA A 104 0.33 -23.28 13.21
N GLY A 105 1.11 -23.95 14.05
CA GLY A 105 1.23 -25.41 14.05
C GLY A 105 1.23 -25.99 15.45
N LEU A 106 1.60 -27.27 15.55
CA LEU A 106 1.86 -27.94 16.82
C LEU A 106 3.37 -28.13 17.00
N ASP A 107 3.85 -28.00 18.23
CA ASP A 107 5.21 -28.34 18.58
C ASP A 107 5.41 -29.85 18.81
N SER A 108 6.61 -30.26 19.25
CA SER A 108 6.93 -31.66 19.51
C SER A 108 6.12 -32.29 20.64
N SER A 109 5.52 -31.50 21.52
CA SER A 109 4.62 -31.97 22.57
C SER A 109 3.15 -32.03 22.13
N GLY A 110 2.84 -31.56 20.92
CA GLY A 110 1.47 -31.47 20.43
C GLY A 110 0.73 -30.23 20.92
N GLU A 111 1.45 -29.27 21.53
CA GLU A 111 0.88 -27.99 21.96
C GLU A 111 0.92 -26.98 20.81
N GLU A 112 -0.05 -26.07 20.78
CA GLU A 112 -0.07 -25.03 19.75
C GLU A 112 1.17 -24.14 19.85
N LYS A 113 1.79 -23.91 18.70
CA LYS A 113 2.93 -23.02 18.55
C LYS A 113 2.73 -22.14 17.32
N ILE A 114 2.57 -20.85 17.58
CA ILE A 114 2.46 -19.84 16.54
C ILE A 114 3.77 -19.06 16.48
N THR A 115 4.39 -19.02 15.31
CA THR A 115 5.73 -18.46 15.13
C THR A 115 5.77 -17.54 13.92
N ILE A 116 6.27 -16.31 14.10
CA ILE A 116 6.71 -15.49 12.97
C ILE A 116 8.02 -16.08 12.47
N LEU A 117 7.98 -16.74 11.32
CA LEU A 117 9.13 -17.42 10.71
C LEU A 117 10.11 -16.40 10.14
N SER A 118 9.62 -15.44 9.37
CA SER A 118 10.45 -14.47 8.65
C SER A 118 9.76 -13.14 8.44
N ILE A 119 10.58 -12.14 8.17
CA ILE A 119 10.17 -10.84 7.63
C ILE A 119 10.70 -10.69 6.21
N ILE A 120 9.92 -10.06 5.36
CA ILE A 120 10.24 -9.64 4.01
C ILE A 120 10.04 -8.13 3.97
N TRP A 121 10.97 -7.39 3.38
CA TRP A 121 10.84 -5.95 3.24
C TRP A 121 11.43 -5.46 1.93
N GLU A 122 10.93 -4.33 1.45
CA GLU A 122 11.45 -3.70 0.24
C GLU A 122 12.86 -3.12 0.46
N THR A 123 13.77 -3.34 -0.49
CA THR A 123 15.19 -2.95 -0.38
C THR A 123 15.64 -1.83 -1.31
N ILE A 124 14.81 -1.41 -2.26
CA ILE A 124 15.19 -0.40 -3.27
C ILE A 124 14.39 0.88 -3.09
N GLU A 125 14.97 1.98 -3.60
CA GLU A 125 14.42 3.33 -3.77
C GLU A 125 12.96 3.36 -4.24
N THR A 126 12.04 3.12 -3.31
CA THR A 126 10.75 3.79 -3.30
C THR A 126 10.92 5.12 -2.57
N LEU A 127 9.84 5.91 -2.49
CA LEU A 127 9.82 7.22 -1.85
C LEU A 127 10.40 7.23 -0.41
N TRP A 128 10.57 6.05 0.18
CA TRP A 128 11.20 5.75 1.45
C TRP A 128 12.70 6.09 1.56
N SER A 129 13.56 5.72 0.60
CA SER A 129 15.00 5.98 0.72
C SER A 129 15.37 7.34 0.11
N ALA A 130 14.69 8.40 0.53
CA ALA A 130 15.07 9.76 0.15
C ALA A 130 16.53 10.09 0.53
N THR A 131 17.11 9.31 1.45
CA THR A 131 18.52 9.34 1.87
C THR A 131 19.43 8.39 1.09
N GLY A 132 18.90 7.52 0.22
CA GLY A 132 19.61 6.42 -0.45
C GLY A 132 19.98 5.26 0.47
N GLU A 133 19.51 5.28 1.73
CA GLU A 133 19.86 4.29 2.73
C GLU A 133 18.94 3.07 2.66
N GLN A 134 19.52 1.87 2.57
CA GLN A 134 18.78 0.62 2.59
C GLN A 134 18.20 0.36 3.98
N ILE A 135 16.98 -0.17 4.02
CA ILE A 135 16.38 -0.64 5.28
C ILE A 135 17.18 -1.84 5.79
N SER A 136 17.72 -1.73 6.99
CA SER A 136 18.35 -2.86 7.68
C SER A 136 17.29 -3.83 8.21
N GLU A 137 17.69 -5.09 8.38
CA GLU A 137 16.85 -6.11 9.02
C GLU A 137 16.32 -5.67 10.40
N ASP A 138 17.21 -5.10 11.23
CA ASP A 138 16.85 -4.61 12.56
C ASP A 138 15.77 -3.53 12.48
N TYR A 139 15.96 -2.54 11.60
CA TYR A 139 14.98 -1.47 11.41
C TYR A 139 13.64 -2.02 10.91
N ALA A 140 13.65 -2.93 9.92
CA ALA A 140 12.42 -3.54 9.39
C ALA A 140 11.63 -4.27 10.49
N LYS A 141 12.30 -5.08 11.30
CA LYS A 141 11.64 -5.80 12.41
C LYS A 141 11.11 -4.84 13.47
N ARG A 142 11.87 -3.83 13.86
CA ARG A 142 11.45 -2.83 14.87
C ARG A 142 10.30 -1.95 14.37
N GLU A 143 10.26 -1.58 13.09
CA GLU A 143 9.11 -0.86 12.52
C GLU A 143 7.86 -1.75 12.49
N VAL A 144 7.96 -3.01 12.09
CA VAL A 144 6.80 -3.93 12.16
C VAL A 144 6.28 -4.07 13.58
N VAL A 145 7.14 -4.18 14.59
CA VAL A 145 6.72 -4.22 16.01
C VAL A 145 5.97 -2.94 16.40
N LEU A 146 6.50 -1.77 16.03
CA LEU A 146 5.84 -0.49 16.26
C LEU A 146 4.44 -0.45 15.62
N LEU A 147 4.33 -0.87 14.35
CA LEU A 147 3.07 -0.86 13.61
C LEU A 147 2.05 -1.84 14.18
N SER A 148 2.47 -3.06 14.52
CA SER A 148 1.60 -4.06 15.13
C SER A 148 1.04 -3.58 16.48
N ARG A 149 1.84 -2.90 17.30
CA ARG A 149 1.37 -2.34 18.57
C ARG A 149 0.42 -1.16 18.37
N GLN A 150 0.77 -0.23 17.47
CA GLN A 150 -0.01 0.99 17.25
C GLN A 150 -1.36 0.75 16.56
N HIS A 151 -1.41 -0.16 15.58
CA HIS A 151 -2.58 -0.34 14.71
C HIS A 151 -3.39 -1.58 15.02
N LEU A 152 -2.77 -2.65 15.56
CA LEU A 152 -3.42 -3.94 15.81
C LEU A 152 -3.51 -4.28 17.30
N VAL A 153 -2.90 -3.47 18.18
CA VAL A 153 -2.83 -3.71 19.63
C VAL A 153 -2.17 -5.08 19.96
N CYS A 154 -1.28 -5.56 19.08
CA CYS A 154 -0.49 -6.77 19.30
C CYS A 154 0.76 -6.49 20.13
N GLU A 155 1.05 -7.33 21.13
CA GLU A 155 2.25 -7.23 21.97
C GLU A 155 3.36 -8.16 21.47
N LEU A 156 3.86 -7.90 20.26
CA LEU A 156 4.91 -8.71 19.67
C LEU A 156 6.17 -8.76 20.56
N PRO A 157 6.69 -9.95 20.90
CA PRO A 157 7.82 -10.10 21.81
C PRO A 157 9.16 -9.87 21.12
N GLY A 158 10.17 -9.53 21.92
CA GLY A 158 11.58 -9.74 21.57
C GLY A 158 12.31 -8.60 20.85
N LEU A 159 11.67 -7.44 20.63
CA LEU A 159 12.32 -6.25 20.10
C LEU A 159 11.82 -4.97 20.78
N GLU A 160 12.74 -4.03 20.98
CA GLU A 160 12.43 -2.66 21.36
C GLU A 160 11.82 -1.93 20.16
N GLU A 161 10.77 -1.16 20.39
CA GLU A 161 10.19 -0.28 19.37
C GLU A 161 11.23 0.70 18.83
N LEU A 162 11.03 1.14 17.59
CA LEU A 162 11.72 2.34 17.10
C LEU A 162 11.35 3.53 17.99
N GLN A 163 12.36 4.26 18.42
CA GLN A 163 12.12 5.52 19.13
C GLN A 163 11.66 6.59 18.14
N TYR A 164 10.94 7.60 18.64
CA TYR A 164 10.37 8.66 17.80
C TYR A 164 11.43 9.38 16.95
N ASP A 165 12.62 9.60 17.50
CA ASP A 165 13.75 10.23 16.82
C ASP A 165 14.41 9.35 15.74
N GLU A 166 14.25 8.03 15.82
CA GLU A 166 14.70 7.09 14.77
C GLU A 166 13.67 6.97 13.64
N TRP A 167 12.37 6.97 13.99
CA TRP A 167 11.27 6.75 13.05
C TRP A 167 10.82 8.03 12.32
N TRP A 168 10.66 9.14 13.05
CA TRP A 168 10.09 10.38 12.54
C TRP A 168 10.86 11.00 11.37
N PRO A 169 12.21 11.04 11.34
CA PRO A 169 12.94 11.63 10.22
C PRO A 169 12.65 10.93 8.89
N LYS A 170 12.55 9.59 8.92
CA LYS A 170 12.21 8.78 7.73
C LYS A 170 10.77 9.01 7.28
N TRP A 171 9.85 9.07 8.25
CA TRP A 171 8.46 9.43 8.01
C TRP A 171 8.31 10.83 7.38
N ALA A 172 9.00 11.83 7.92
CA ALA A 172 8.89 13.22 7.47
C ALA A 172 9.41 13.37 6.04
N ALA A 173 10.53 12.70 5.73
CA ALA A 173 11.09 12.68 4.38
C ALA A 173 10.12 12.06 3.36
N TRP A 174 9.50 10.93 3.70
CA TRP A 174 8.48 10.30 2.88
C TRP A 174 7.27 11.23 2.67
N LYS A 175 6.72 11.79 3.75
CA LYS A 175 5.52 12.66 3.71
C LYS A 175 5.74 13.90 2.84
N SER A 176 6.89 14.57 2.98
CA SER A 176 7.22 15.73 2.16
C SER A 176 7.25 15.41 0.66
N ARG A 177 7.72 14.22 0.27
CA ARG A 177 7.75 13.79 -1.13
C ARG A 177 6.37 13.45 -1.67
N ILE A 178 5.55 12.72 -0.90
CA ILE A 178 4.17 12.39 -1.28
C ILE A 178 3.38 13.68 -1.51
N LEU A 179 3.48 14.64 -0.58
CA LEU A 179 2.83 15.93 -0.73
C LEU A 179 3.34 16.70 -1.94
N ALA A 180 4.62 16.60 -2.28
CA ALA A 180 5.19 17.22 -3.48
C ALA A 180 4.77 16.52 -4.80
N SER A 181 4.40 15.24 -4.75
CA SER A 181 3.92 14.49 -5.93
C SER A 181 2.42 14.65 -6.20
N ILE A 182 1.65 15.18 -5.25
CA ILE A 182 0.23 15.49 -5.46
C ILE A 182 0.15 16.77 -6.31
N PRO A 183 -0.48 16.75 -7.50
CA PRO A 183 -0.61 17.93 -8.34
C PRO A 183 -1.36 19.04 -7.60
N ASP A 184 -0.82 20.26 -7.64
CA ASP A 184 -1.45 21.42 -7.02
C ASP A 184 -2.77 21.75 -7.73
N ARG A 185 -3.90 21.42 -7.10
CA ARG A 185 -5.25 21.69 -7.63
C ARG A 185 -5.63 23.18 -7.60
N THR A 186 -4.73 24.09 -7.22
CA THR A 186 -5.06 25.52 -7.09
C THR A 186 -4.84 26.35 -8.34
N ASN A 187 -4.38 25.79 -9.47
CA ASN A 187 -4.13 26.57 -10.68
C ASN A 187 -5.17 26.38 -11.80
N THR A 188 -6.45 26.29 -11.44
CA THR A 188 -7.56 26.30 -12.41
C THR A 188 -8.47 27.51 -12.17
N GLN A 189 -7.98 28.71 -12.50
CA GLN A 189 -8.84 29.83 -12.90
C GLN A 189 -8.03 31.01 -13.45
N SER A 190 -8.11 31.22 -14.77
CA SER A 190 -8.41 32.51 -15.43
C SER A 190 -7.85 32.57 -16.86
N ASN A 191 -8.49 31.87 -17.78
CA ASN A 191 -8.49 32.25 -19.20
C ASN A 191 -9.92 32.19 -19.72
N ASN A 192 -10.77 33.08 -19.20
CA ASN A 192 -11.96 33.54 -19.90
C ASN A 192 -11.87 35.06 -19.97
N VAL A 193 -11.31 35.56 -21.07
CA VAL A 193 -11.63 36.89 -21.57
C VAL A 193 -12.16 36.67 -22.98
N ASP A 194 -13.48 36.83 -23.10
CA ASP A 194 -14.26 36.75 -24.31
C ASP A 194 -13.94 37.90 -25.30
N PRO A 195 -14.37 37.78 -26.57
CA PRO A 195 -13.78 38.46 -27.73
C PRO A 195 -14.36 39.86 -27.99
N GLU A 196 -13.62 40.67 -28.74
CA GLU A 196 -14.16 41.81 -29.51
C GLU A 196 -14.42 41.41 -30.97
#